data_AF-A0A921BAP0-F1
#
_entry.id   AF-A0A921BAP0-F1
#
_cell.length_a   1.000
_cell.length_b   1.000
_cell.length_c   1.000
_cell.angle_alpha   90.00
_cell.angle_beta   90.00
_cell.angle_gamma   90.00
#
_symmetry.space_group_name_H-M   'P 1'
#
loop_
_entity.id
_entity.type
_entity.pdbx_description
1 polymer ?
#
loop_
_entity_poly.entity_id
_entity_poly.type
_entity_poly.pdbx_seq_one_letter_code
_entity_poly.pdbx_strand_id
1 'polypeptide(L)'
;MNEKQRDHFKEILLAWRQQLMQEVDRTVHHMQDDAANYPDPADRATQEEEFSLELRTRDRERKLIKKIDSTIEAIAQDDYGFCESCGIEIGIRRLEAALLRKMHRLQNSRRN
;
A
#
# COMPACT_ATOMS: atom_id res chain seq x y z
N MET A 1 -16.95 -3.27 17.93
CA MET A 1 -16.73 -2.02 17.15
C MET A 1 -18.08 -1.46 16.68
N ASN A 2 -18.35 -0.15 16.73
CA ASN A 2 -19.65 0.40 16.27
C ASN A 2 -19.64 0.63 14.74
N GLU A 3 -20.82 0.63 14.11
CA GLU A 3 -21.02 0.83 12.66
C GLU A 3 -20.33 2.10 12.13
N LYS A 4 -20.54 3.24 12.80
CA LYS A 4 -19.86 4.51 12.43
C LYS A 4 -18.33 4.42 12.42
N GLN A 5 -17.76 3.60 13.31
CA GLN A 5 -16.31 3.41 13.36
C GLN A 5 -15.83 2.50 12.23
N ARG A 6 -16.58 1.44 11.93
CA ARG A 6 -16.30 0.57 10.78
C ARG A 6 -16.30 1.35 9.48
N ASP A 7 -17.31 2.20 9.27
CA ASP A 7 -17.40 3.05 8.09
C ASP A 7 -16.21 4.02 8.00
N HIS A 8 -15.84 4.65 9.11
CA HIS A 8 -14.67 5.53 9.15
C HIS A 8 -13.37 4.83 8.73
N PHE A 9 -13.08 3.64 9.26
CA PHE A 9 -11.87 2.89 8.85
C PHE A 9 -11.97 2.40 7.40
N LYS A 10 -13.16 2.00 6.95
CA LYS A 10 -13.40 1.58 5.58
C LYS A 10 -13.15 2.70 4.58
N GLU A 11 -13.63 3.91 4.85
CA GLU A 11 -13.39 5.09 4.01
C GLU A 11 -11.89 5.40 3.89
N ILE A 12 -11.16 5.41 5.01
CA ILE A 12 -9.71 5.65 5.00
C ILE A 12 -8.99 4.58 4.17
N LEU A 13 -9.32 3.30 4.38
CA LEU A 13 -8.72 2.20 3.64
C LEU A 13 -9.03 2.24 2.14
N LEU A 14 -10.26 2.60 1.76
CA LEU A 14 -10.66 2.74 0.36
C LEU A 14 -9.92 3.91 -0.33
N ALA A 15 -9.87 5.07 0.33
CA ALA A 15 -9.13 6.22 -0.19
C ALA A 15 -7.65 5.87 -0.38
N TRP A 16 -7.06 5.16 0.58
CA TRP A 16 -5.66 4.77 0.51
C TRP A 16 -5.40 3.71 -0.57
N ARG A 17 -6.29 2.73 -0.71
CA ARG A 17 -6.25 1.75 -1.81
C ARG A 17 -6.26 2.44 -3.16
N GLN A 18 -7.15 3.42 -3.35
CA GLN A 18 -7.23 4.18 -4.60
C GLN A 18 -5.95 4.95 -4.88
N GLN A 19 -5.36 5.60 -3.88
CA GLN A 19 -4.06 6.27 -4.04
C GLN A 19 -2.96 5.30 -4.47
N LEU A 20 -2.87 4.12 -3.85
CA LEU A 20 -1.86 3.12 -4.21
C LEU A 20 -2.06 2.60 -5.64
N MET A 21 -3.31 2.38 -6.07
CA MET A 21 -3.59 1.96 -7.44
C MET A 21 -3.15 3.01 -8.46
N GLN A 22 -3.44 4.29 -8.21
CA GLN A 22 -2.99 5.38 -9.07
C GLN A 22 -1.47 5.46 -9.18
N GLU A 23 -0.76 5.22 -8.08
CA GLU A 23 0.71 5.24 -8.05
C GLU A 23 1.32 4.05 -8.80
N VAL A 24 0.73 2.86 -8.67
CA VAL A 24 1.11 1.68 -9.45
C VAL A 24 0.88 1.92 -10.94
N ASP A 25 -0.24 2.52 -11.31
CA ASP A 25 -0.54 2.84 -12.72
C ASP A 25 0.46 3.86 -13.28
N ARG A 26 0.81 4.91 -12.50
CA ARG A 26 1.83 5.90 -12.89
C ARG A 26 3.20 5.28 -13.12
N THR A 27 3.65 4.41 -12.22
CA THR A 27 4.95 3.72 -12.39
C THR A 27 4.95 2.84 -13.62
N VAL A 28 3.85 2.13 -13.93
CA VAL A 28 3.77 1.33 -15.16
C VAL A 28 3.89 2.19 -16.41
N HIS A 29 3.26 3.36 -16.47
CA HIS A 29 3.38 4.27 -17.61
C HIS A 29 4.81 4.82 -17.73
N HIS A 30 5.40 5.27 -16.61
CA HIS A 30 6.80 5.72 -16.58
C HIS A 30 7.75 4.65 -17.13
N MET A 31 7.56 3.40 -16.70
CA MET A 31 8.39 2.30 -17.17
C MET A 31 8.23 2.02 -18.68
N GLN A 32 7.03 2.20 -19.23
CA GLN A 32 6.76 1.97 -20.65
C GLN A 32 7.37 3.07 -21.52
N ASP A 33 7.30 4.32 -21.07
CA ASP A 33 7.86 5.48 -21.76
C ASP A 33 9.39 5.42 -21.78
N ASP A 34 10.01 5.03 -20.66
CA ASP A 34 11.47 4.86 -20.56
C ASP A 34 11.96 3.69 -21.42
N ALA A 35 11.22 2.58 -21.47
CA ALA A 35 11.57 1.42 -22.29
C ALA A 35 11.53 1.71 -23.81
N ALA A 36 10.82 2.76 -24.23
CA ALA A 36 10.75 3.17 -25.64
C ALA A 36 11.97 3.99 -26.10
N ASN A 37 12.76 4.53 -25.16
CA ASN A 37 13.92 5.36 -25.44
C ASN A 37 15.19 4.59 -25.03
N TYR A 38 15.96 4.11 -26.01
CA TYR A 38 17.26 3.47 -25.78
C TYR A 38 18.38 4.47 -26.05
N PRO A 39 19.04 5.01 -25.01
CA PRO A 39 20.29 5.74 -25.19
C PRO A 39 21.46 4.74 -25.26
N ASP A 40 22.68 5.27 -25.36
CA ASP A 40 23.91 4.51 -25.61
C ASP A 40 24.13 3.36 -24.59
N PRO A 41 25.01 2.36 -24.87
CA PRO A 41 25.19 1.17 -24.02
C PRO A 41 25.53 1.43 -22.54
N ALA A 42 26.08 2.60 -22.20
CA ALA A 42 26.36 2.99 -20.82
C ALA A 42 25.06 3.36 -20.07
N ASP A 43 24.15 4.07 -20.74
CA ASP A 43 22.87 4.50 -20.17
C ASP A 43 21.92 3.31 -19.95
N ARG A 44 22.05 2.27 -20.77
CA ARG A 44 21.31 1.01 -20.60
C ARG A 44 21.55 0.37 -19.22
N ALA A 45 22.79 0.38 -18.73
CA ALA A 45 23.12 -0.25 -17.45
C ALA A 45 22.46 0.50 -16.27
N THR A 46 22.48 1.83 -16.30
CA THR A 46 21.80 2.68 -15.30
C THR A 46 20.29 2.48 -15.35
N GLN A 47 19.72 2.44 -16.55
CA GLN A 47 18.28 2.25 -16.75
C GLN A 47 17.80 0.88 -16.24
N GLU A 48 18.56 -0.19 -16.48
CA GLU A 48 18.24 -1.52 -15.95
C GLU A 48 18.23 -1.56 -14.40
N GLU A 49 19.13 -0.81 -13.76
CA GLU A 49 19.16 -0.68 -12.30
C GLU A 49 17.92 0.07 -11.78
N GLU A 50 17.56 1.18 -12.42
CA GLU A 50 16.37 1.96 -12.10
C GLU A 50 15.08 1.13 -12.26
N PHE A 51 14.94 0.39 -13.37
CA PHE A 51 13.82 -0.52 -13.58
C PHE A 51 13.72 -1.60 -12.50
N SER A 52 14.86 -2.17 -12.09
CA SER A 52 14.90 -3.18 -11.03
C SER A 52 14.40 -2.62 -9.69
N LEU A 53 14.75 -1.36 -9.37
CA LEU A 53 14.27 -0.67 -8.17
C LEU A 53 12.77 -0.36 -8.25
N GLU A 54 12.28 0.13 -9.39
CA GLU A 54 10.86 0.43 -9.59
C GLU A 54 9.99 -0.82 -9.51
N LEU A 55 10.40 -1.92 -10.14
CA LEU A 55 9.71 -3.21 -10.07
C LEU A 55 9.57 -3.71 -8.63
N ARG A 56 10.63 -3.59 -7.82
CA ARG A 56 10.60 -3.96 -6.40
C ARG A 56 9.63 -3.09 -5.61
N THR A 57 9.59 -1.79 -5.87
CA THR A 57 8.65 -0.85 -5.25
C THR A 57 7.21 -1.21 -5.60
N ARG A 58 6.92 -1.42 -6.89
CA ARG A 58 5.61 -1.82 -7.40
C ARG A 58 5.11 -3.13 -6.76
N ASP A 59 5.97 -4.13 -6.64
CA ASP A 59 5.60 -5.41 -6.03
C ASP A 59 5.24 -5.26 -4.54
N ARG A 60 5.91 -4.36 -3.82
CA ARG A 60 5.56 -4.03 -2.42
C ARG A 60 4.19 -3.35 -2.36
N GLU A 61 3.90 -2.41 -3.26
CA GLU A 61 2.62 -1.72 -3.34
C GLU A 61 1.47 -2.67 -3.68
N ARG A 62 1.66 -3.60 -4.63
CA ARG A 62 0.67 -4.65 -4.94
C ARG A 62 0.38 -5.55 -3.74
N LYS A 63 1.41 -5.99 -3.01
CA LYS A 63 1.23 -6.79 -1.78
C LYS A 63 0.46 -6.03 -0.72
N LEU A 64 0.68 -4.72 -0.63
CA LEU A 64 -0.02 -3.87 0.30
C LEU A 64 -1.49 -3.69 -0.06
N ILE A 65 -1.81 -3.45 -1.34
CA ILE A 65 -3.19 -3.36 -1.83
C ILE A 65 -3.96 -4.62 -1.41
N LYS A 66 -3.40 -5.81 -1.62
CA LYS A 66 -3.99 -7.08 -1.15
C LYS A 66 -4.25 -7.12 0.36
N LYS A 67 -3.34 -6.53 1.14
CA LYS A 67 -3.49 -6.47 2.60
C LYS A 67 -4.58 -5.48 3.03
N ILE A 68 -4.74 -4.37 2.30
CA ILE A 68 -5.83 -3.43 2.50
C ILE A 68 -7.16 -4.11 2.17
N ASP A 69 -7.26 -4.79 1.03
CA ASP A 69 -8.46 -5.53 0.62
C ASP A 69 -8.88 -6.54 1.70
N SER A 70 -7.94 -7.36 2.19
CA SER A 70 -8.19 -8.30 3.29
C SER A 70 -8.61 -7.60 4.60
N THR A 71 -8.09 -6.40 4.89
CA THR A 71 -8.51 -5.63 6.07
C THR A 71 -9.93 -5.09 5.92
N ILE A 72 -10.31 -4.65 4.71
CA ILE A 72 -11.68 -4.19 4.40
C ILE A 72 -12.66 -5.37 4.56
N GLU A 73 -12.28 -6.56 4.10
CA GLU A 73 -13.08 -7.78 4.28
C GLU A 73 -13.25 -8.14 5.76
N ALA A 74 -12.18 -8.07 6.56
CA ALA A 74 -12.26 -8.32 8.01
C ALA A 74 -13.18 -7.31 8.72
N ILE A 75 -13.17 -6.03 8.30
CA ILE A 75 -14.11 -5.02 8.81
C ILE A 75 -15.55 -5.37 8.43
N ALA A 76 -15.78 -5.88 7.21
CA ALA A 76 -17.12 -6.27 6.75
C ALA A 76 -17.65 -7.51 7.46
N GLN A 77 -16.77 -8.42 7.91
CA GLN A 77 -17.12 -9.63 8.67
C GLN A 77 -17.23 -9.39 10.18
N ASP A 78 -17.04 -8.14 10.64
CA ASP A 78 -16.99 -7.76 12.06
C ASP A 78 -15.87 -8.43 12.88
N ASP A 79 -14.83 -8.93 12.21
CA ASP A 79 -13.66 -9.56 12.83
C ASP A 79 -12.50 -8.57 13.02
N TYR A 80 -12.74 -7.28 12.76
CA TYR A 80 -11.73 -6.23 12.89
C TYR A 80 -11.82 -5.52 14.24
N GLY A 81 -10.65 -5.28 14.84
CA GLY A 81 -10.53 -4.52 16.08
C GLY A 81 -10.45 -5.37 17.35
N PHE A 82 -10.29 -6.69 17.22
CA PHE A 82 -10.04 -7.61 18.33
C PHE A 82 -8.62 -8.16 18.26
N CYS A 83 -8.04 -8.52 19.40
CA CYS A 83 -6.75 -9.18 19.46
C CYS A 83 -6.89 -10.66 19.08
N GLU A 84 -6.19 -11.12 18.05
CA GLU A 84 -6.24 -12.53 17.59
C GLU A 84 -5.87 -13.55 18.68
N SER A 85 -5.01 -13.18 19.63
CA SER A 85 -4.55 -14.11 20.68
C SER A 85 -5.47 -14.22 21.88
N CYS A 86 -6.25 -13.18 22.19
CA CYS A 86 -7.05 -13.14 23.43
C CYS A 86 -8.50 -12.67 23.24
N GLY A 87 -8.90 -12.28 22.03
CA GLY A 87 -10.25 -11.81 21.71
C GLY A 87 -10.63 -10.46 22.31
N ILE A 88 -9.70 -9.76 22.98
CA ILE A 88 -9.97 -8.48 23.64
C ILE A 88 -10.08 -7.36 22.60
N GLU A 89 -11.06 -6.48 22.78
CA GLU A 89 -11.22 -5.27 21.97
C GLU A 89 -9.98 -4.36 22.04
N ILE A 90 -9.51 -3.95 20.88
CA ILE A 90 -8.42 -3.00 20.71
C ILE A 90 -9.01 -1.60 20.68
N GLY A 91 -8.53 -0.72 21.56
CA GLY A 91 -8.98 0.68 21.59
C GLY A 91 -8.79 1.40 20.25
N ILE A 92 -9.78 2.20 19.85
CA ILE A 92 -9.85 2.87 18.54
C ILE A 92 -8.62 3.70 18.22
N ARG A 93 -8.13 4.50 19.18
CA ARG A 93 -6.92 5.31 19.01
C ARG A 93 -5.68 4.46 18.65
N ARG A 94 -5.63 3.22 19.14
CA ARG A 94 -4.54 2.29 18.84
C ARG A 94 -4.70 1.71 17.44
N LEU A 95 -5.91 1.39 17.01
CA LEU A 95 -6.19 0.94 15.64
C LEU A 95 -5.84 2.04 14.63
N GLU A 96 -6.25 3.28 14.89
CA GLU A 96 -5.94 4.44 14.06
C GLU A 96 -4.43 4.71 13.99
N ALA A 97 -3.75 4.72 15.13
CA ALA A 97 -2.29 4.86 15.16
C ALA A 97 -1.58 3.71 14.43
N ALA A 98 -2.09 2.47 14.54
CA ALA A 98 -1.53 1.32 13.83
C ALA A 98 -1.72 1.45 12.31
N LEU A 99 -2.87 1.96 11.87
CA LEU A 99 -3.18 2.27 10.47
C LEU A 99 -2.21 3.34 9.94
N LEU A 100 -2.11 4.47 10.64
CA LEU A 100 -1.21 5.58 10.29
C LEU A 100 0.26 5.13 10.26
N ARG A 101 0.71 4.33 11.24
CA ARG A 101 2.09 3.79 11.24
C ARG A 101 2.34 2.81 10.09
N LYS A 102 1.34 2.03 9.67
CA LYS A 102 1.46 1.22 8.45
C LYS A 102 1.66 2.15 7.27
N MET A 103 0.81 3.17 7.10
CA MET A 103 0.92 4.17 6.02
C MET A 103 2.29 4.86 5.99
N HIS A 104 2.76 5.37 7.13
CA HIS A 104 4.02 6.11 7.22
C HIS A 104 5.25 5.26 6.91
N ARG A 105 5.29 4.01 7.39
CA ARG A 105 6.39 3.08 7.07
C ARG A 105 6.53 2.83 5.58
N LEU A 106 5.43 2.94 4.83
CA LEU A 106 5.41 2.68 3.39
C LEU A 106 5.90 3.89 2.60
N GLN A 107 5.49 5.11 2.99
CA GLN A 107 6.07 6.33 2.42
C GLN A 107 7.58 6.40 2.63
N ASN A 108 8.07 5.95 3.78
CA ASN A 108 9.51 5.89 4.05
C ASN A 108 10.21 4.73 3.33
N SER A 109 9.53 3.61 3.08
CA SER A 109 10.07 2.50 2.28
C SER A 109 10.28 2.87 0.80
N ARG A 110 9.74 4.00 0.32
CA ARG A 110 9.99 4.53 -1.03
C ARG A 110 11.27 5.37 -1.14
N ARG A 111 11.90 5.74 -0.01
CA ARG A 111 13.08 6.63 0.02
C ARG A 111 14.42 5.89 0.20
N ASN A 112 14.40 4.58 0.42
CA ASN A 112 15.58 3.74 0.65
C ASN A 112 15.64 2.56 -0.32
#